data_AF-M0AQV4-F1
#
_entry.id   AF-M0AQV4-F1
#
_cell.length_a   1.000
_cell.length_b   1.000
_cell.length_c   1.000
_cell.angle_alpha   90.00
_cell.angle_beta   90.00
_cell.angle_gamma   90.00
#
_symmetry.space_group_name_H-M   'P 1'
#
loop_
_entity.id
_entity.type
_entity.pdbx_description
1 polymer ?
#
loop_
_entity_poly.entity_id
_entity_poly.type
_entity_poly.pdbx_seq_one_letter_code
_entity_poly.pdbx_strand_id
1 'polypeptide(L)' 'MSQTADEKARSETPEHDREIGHDEFDPIGTLTLIGIYFLILVFLWFFMYFVEFLGNDPTVVGGTLVFAATGERLR' A
#
# COMPACT_ATOMS: atom_id res chain seq x y z
N MET A 1 -32.44 22.49 -41.52
CA MET A 1 -31.55 23.23 -40.60
C MET A 1 -31.62 22.62 -39.19
N SER A 2 -31.34 21.31 -39.03
CA SER A 2 -31.32 20.64 -37.70
C SER A 2 -30.06 19.79 -37.47
N GLN A 3 -29.16 19.72 -38.44
CA GLN A 3 -28.00 18.83 -38.37
C GLN A 3 -26.74 19.50 -37.80
N THR A 4 -26.74 20.83 -37.65
CA THR A 4 -25.59 21.60 -37.13
C THR A 4 -25.61 21.78 -35.61
N ALA A 5 -26.70 21.42 -34.93
CA ALA A 5 -26.82 21.53 -33.47
C ALA A 5 -26.38 20.25 -32.74
N ASP A 6 -26.52 19.08 -33.37
CA ASP A 6 -26.12 17.78 -32.79
C ASP A 6 -24.61 17.51 -32.89
N GLU A 7 -23.94 18.08 -33.90
CA GLU A 7 -22.48 17.93 -34.10
C GLU A 7 -21.67 18.51 -32.92
N LYS A 8 -22.17 19.59 -32.29
CA LYS A 8 -21.43 20.30 -31.22
C LYS A 8 -21.47 19.55 -29.87
N ALA A 9 -22.32 18.53 -29.73
CA ALA A 9 -22.50 17.79 -28.48
C ALA A 9 -21.71 16.46 -28.44
N ARG A 10 -20.99 16.10 -29.50
CA ARG A 10 -20.33 14.78 -29.65
C ARG A 10 -18.80 14.86 -29.80
N SER A 11 -18.14 15.82 -29.15
CA SER A 11 -16.66 15.85 -29.13
C SER A 11 -16.01 16.54 -27.93
N GLU A 12 -16.68 16.63 -26.78
CA GLU A 12 -16.01 16.99 -25.52
C GLU A 12 -15.80 15.73 -24.67
N THR A 13 -14.91 14.85 -25.13
CA THR A 13 -14.14 14.03 -24.18
C THR A 13 -12.84 14.78 -23.98
N PRO A 14 -12.64 15.49 -22.85
CA PRO A 14 -11.35 16.13 -22.61
C PRO A 14 -10.33 15.01 -22.46
N GLU A 15 -9.54 14.81 -23.51
CA GLU A 15 -8.31 14.03 -23.47
C GLU A 15 -7.46 14.63 -22.35
N HIS A 16 -7.30 13.87 -21.27
CA HIS A 16 -6.71 14.31 -20.02
C HIS A 16 -5.18 14.24 -20.12
N ASP A 17 -4.60 14.96 -21.07
CA ASP A 17 -3.17 15.26 -21.10
C ASP A 17 -2.99 16.74 -20.78
N ARG A 18 -3.36 17.11 -19.56
CA ARG A 18 -2.94 18.40 -18.98
C ARG A 18 -1.68 18.11 -18.18
N GLU A 19 -0.53 18.63 -18.64
CA GLU A 19 0.69 18.64 -17.84
C GLU A 19 0.37 19.30 -16.49
N ILE A 20 0.42 18.52 -15.43
CA ILE A 20 0.23 19.03 -14.06
C ILE A 20 1.47 19.85 -13.72
N GLY A 21 1.28 21.16 -13.54
CA GLY A 21 2.34 22.03 -13.04
C GLY A 21 2.77 21.56 -11.65
N HIS A 22 4.08 21.57 -11.35
CA HIS A 22 4.58 21.23 -10.00
C HIS A 22 4.04 22.17 -8.90
N ASP A 23 3.52 23.31 -9.30
CA ASP A 23 2.82 24.31 -8.53
C ASP A 23 1.41 23.88 -8.09
N GLU A 24 0.81 22.89 -8.75
CA GLU A 24 -0.46 22.28 -8.36
C GLU A 24 -0.28 21.07 -7.42
N PHE A 25 0.95 20.59 -7.23
CA PHE A 25 1.25 19.49 -6.32
C PHE A 25 1.20 19.95 -4.87
N ASP A 26 0.35 19.31 -4.06
CA ASP A 26 0.31 19.51 -2.61
C ASP A 26 1.20 18.45 -1.90
N PRO A 27 2.42 18.82 -1.47
CA PRO A 27 3.32 17.92 -0.77
C PRO A 27 2.80 17.52 0.62
N ILE A 28 2.08 18.41 1.30
CA ILE A 28 1.57 18.15 2.65
C ILE A 28 0.41 17.16 2.59
N GLY A 29 -0.51 17.35 1.64
CA GLY A 29 -1.62 16.42 1.40
C GLY A 29 -1.11 15.03 1.02
N THR A 30 -0.13 14.95 0.12
CA THR A 30 0.50 13.68 -0.29
C THR A 30 1.21 12.99 0.87
N LEU A 31 1.99 13.74 1.66
CA LEU A 31 2.68 13.20 2.83
C LEU A 31 1.68 12.67 3.87
N THR A 32 0.56 13.37 4.06
CA THR A 32 -0.52 12.94 4.97
C THR A 32 -1.13 11.62 4.48
N LEU A 33 -1.40 11.50 3.19
CA LEU A 33 -1.94 10.28 2.58
C LEU A 33 -1.00 9.09 2.79
N ILE A 34 0.29 9.28 2.51
CA ILE A 34 1.32 8.25 2.70
C ILE A 34 1.47 7.91 4.18
N GLY A 35 1.48 8.91 5.07
CA GLY A 35 1.63 8.72 6.50
C GLY A 35 0.47 7.92 7.11
N ILE A 36 -0.77 8.23 6.73
CA ILE A 36 -1.95 7.46 7.15
C ILE A 36 -1.89 6.04 6.60
N TYR A 37 -1.55 5.87 5.32
CA TYR A 37 -1.41 4.55 4.71
C TYR A 37 -0.35 3.71 5.43
N PHE A 38 0.81 4.28 5.72
CA PHE A 38 1.88 3.62 6.46
C PHE A 38 1.44 3.24 7.88
N LEU A 39 0.73 4.12 8.58
CA LEU A 39 0.17 3.83 9.90
C LEU A 39 -0.78 2.63 9.87
N ILE A 40 -1.65 2.55 8.85
CA ILE A 40 -2.55 1.41 8.66
C ILE A 40 -1.75 0.11 8.45
N LEU A 41 -0.70 0.15 7.62
CA LEU A 41 0.15 -1.03 7.39
C LEU A 41 0.83 -1.50 8.67
N VAL A 42 1.43 -0.60 9.45
CA VAL A 42 2.08 -0.94 10.72
C VAL A 42 1.05 -1.48 11.72
N PHE A 43 -0.12 -0.85 11.81
CA PHE A 43 -1.20 -1.31 12.67
C PHE A 43 -1.66 -2.73 12.29
N LEU A 44 -1.92 -2.99 11.01
CA LEU A 44 -2.31 -4.31 10.52
C LEU A 44 -1.20 -5.35 10.72
N TRP A 45 0.04 -4.97 10.51
CA TRP A 45 1.20 -5.83 10.76
C TRP A 45 1.30 -6.24 12.24
N PHE A 46 1.20 -5.27 13.16
CA PHE A 46 1.12 -5.55 14.60
C PHE A 46 -0.10 -6.40 14.94
N PHE A 47 -1.26 -6.09 14.36
CA PHE A 47 -2.49 -6.83 14.60
C PHE A 47 -2.38 -8.30 14.16
N MET A 48 -1.77 -8.58 13.00
CA MET A 48 -1.48 -9.95 12.56
C MET A 48 -0.55 -10.68 13.53
N TYR A 49 0.49 -10.00 14.04
CA TYR A 49 1.33 -10.54 15.10
C TYR A 49 0.46 -10.89 16.33
N PHE A 50 -0.34 -9.96 16.84
CA PHE A 50 -1.25 -10.23 17.97
C PHE A 50 -2.17 -11.44 17.71
N VAL A 51 -2.81 -11.53 16.54
CA VAL A 51 -3.69 -12.65 16.18
C VAL A 51 -2.94 -14.00 16.19
N GLU A 52 -1.70 -14.03 15.72
CA GLU A 52 -0.87 -15.24 15.71
C GLU A 52 -0.41 -15.66 17.12
N PHE A 53 -0.09 -14.69 17.98
CA PHE A 53 0.50 -14.94 19.31
C PHE A 53 -0.52 -14.90 20.47
N LEU A 54 -1.80 -14.56 20.23
CA LEU A 54 -2.90 -14.60 21.22
C LEU A 54 -3.60 -15.98 21.27
N GLY A 55 -2.83 -17.07 21.30
CA GLY A 55 -3.41 -18.41 21.43
C GLY A 55 -2.54 -19.58 20.93
N ASN A 56 -1.42 -19.31 20.27
CA ASN A 56 -0.42 -20.31 19.92
C ASN A 56 0.94 -19.87 20.49
N ASP A 57 1.64 -20.77 21.17
CA ASP A 57 2.99 -20.51 21.67
C ASP A 57 3.90 -20.03 20.52
N PRO A 58 4.79 -19.06 20.79
CA PRO A 58 5.51 -18.35 19.74
C PRO A 58 6.34 -19.31 18.89
N THR A 59 6.00 -19.44 17.61
CA THR A 59 6.77 -20.19 16.59
C THR A 59 8.13 -19.52 16.27
N VAL A 60 8.66 -18.68 17.16
CA VAL A 60 10.04 -18.21 17.16
C VAL A 60 11.01 -19.29 17.68
N VAL A 61 10.53 -20.52 17.92
CA VAL A 61 11.39 -21.69 18.15
C VAL A 61 12.04 -22.18 16.84
N GLY A 62 11.58 -21.74 15.66
CA GLY A 62 12.19 -22.15 14.38
C GLY A 62 13.67 -21.78 14.26
N GLY A 63 14.08 -20.60 14.73
CA GLY A 63 15.50 -20.21 14.73
C GLY A 63 16.30 -21.03 15.73
N THR A 64 15.87 -21.06 16.99
CA THR A 64 16.61 -21.71 18.07
C THR A 64 16.67 -23.23 17.93
N LEU A 65 15.63 -23.89 17.42
CA LEU A 65 15.66 -25.34 17.09
C LEU A 65 16.50 -25.62 15.84
N VAL A 66 16.50 -24.77 14.82
CA VAL A 66 17.38 -24.96 13.64
C VAL A 66 18.85 -24.79 14.04
N PHE A 67 19.19 -23.82 14.88
CA PHE A 67 20.54 -23.67 15.41
C PHE A 67 20.94 -24.80 16.38
N ALA A 68 20.02 -25.30 17.22
CA ALA A 68 20.27 -26.45 18.09
C ALA A 68 20.40 -27.78 17.31
N ALA A 69 19.56 -28.01 16.30
CA ALA A 69 19.60 -29.22 15.46
C ALA A 69 20.77 -29.23 14.46
N THR A 70 21.23 -28.06 14.03
CA THR A 70 22.38 -27.93 13.11
C THR A 70 23.71 -27.88 13.86
N GLY A 71 23.73 -27.42 15.11
CA GLY A 71 24.93 -27.36 15.96
C GLY A 71 25.48 -28.72 16.41
N GLU A 72 24.68 -29.78 16.36
CA GLU A 72 25.08 -31.16 16.73
C GLU A 72 25.76 -31.94 15.60
N ARG A 73 25.77 -31.44 14.36
CA ARG A 73 26.31 -32.15 13.18
C ARG A 73 27.77 -31.83 12.87
N LEU A 74 28.40 -30.94 13.65
CA LEU A 74 29.77 -30.44 13.41
C LEU A 74 30.73 -30.66 14.59
N ARG A 75 30.40 -31.56 15.53
CA ARG A 75 31.33 -32.02 16.57
C ARG A 75 31.56 -33.52 16.48
#